data_AF-A0A7S4DWI4-F1
#
_entry.id   AF-A0A7S4DWI4-F1
#
_cell.length_a   1.000
_cell.length_b   1.000
_cell.length_c   1.000
_cell.angle_alpha   90.00
_cell.angle_beta   90.00
_cell.angle_gamma   90.00
#
_symmetry.space_group_name_H-M   'P 1'
#
loop_
_entity.id
_entity.type
_entity.pdbx_description
1 polymer ?
#
loop_
_entity_poly.entity_id
_entity_poly.type
_entity_poly.pdbx_seq_one_letter_code
_entity_poly.pdbx_strand_id
1 'polypeptide(L)'
;QQCYYPLFPPAKGAKVDYQHVDMMRMHKRPDVLITPGDLNFFAKKSQDGKSVCVNPGRLSKGISGGTYALVTIHDLKDKIEGVDYERKAEERVRVDIIRI
;
A
#
# COMPACT_ATOMS: atom_id res chain seq x y z
N GLN A 1 4.81 5.32 -13.74
CA GLN A 1 5.12 3.88 -13.77
C GLN A 1 3.87 2.98 -13.75
N GLN A 2 2.74 3.33 -13.09
CA GLN A 2 1.42 2.66 -13.26
C GLN A 2 1.44 1.11 -13.29
N CYS A 3 2.36 0.49 -12.55
CA CYS A 3 2.57 -0.95 -12.49
C CYS A 3 3.07 -1.31 -11.09
N TYR A 4 2.62 -2.42 -10.52
CA TYR A 4 3.00 -2.89 -9.19
C TYR A 4 4.48 -3.34 -9.11
N TYR A 5 5.08 -3.73 -10.23
CA TYR A 5 6.50 -4.09 -10.30
C TYR A 5 7.17 -3.46 -11.55
N PRO A 6 7.51 -2.17 -11.52
CA PRO A 6 8.00 -1.45 -12.70
C PRO A 6 9.51 -1.64 -12.97
N LEU A 7 10.23 -2.36 -12.10
CA LEU A 7 11.67 -2.53 -12.22
C LEU A 7 12.02 -3.47 -13.38
N PHE A 8 12.80 -2.97 -14.34
CA PHE A 8 13.32 -3.75 -15.47
C PHE A 8 14.82 -3.47 -15.66
N PRO A 9 15.69 -4.50 -15.73
CA PRO A 9 15.39 -5.93 -15.52
C PRO A 9 14.90 -6.20 -14.07
N PRO A 10 14.16 -7.30 -13.81
CA PRO A 10 13.77 -7.65 -12.45
C PRO A 10 14.97 -7.73 -11.50
N ALA A 11 14.71 -7.49 -10.21
CA ALA A 11 15.72 -7.70 -9.18
C ALA A 11 16.24 -9.15 -9.25
N LYS A 12 17.52 -9.35 -8.92
CA LYS A 12 18.13 -10.69 -8.93
C LYS A 12 17.30 -11.66 -8.08
N GLY A 13 16.86 -12.76 -8.68
CA GLY A 13 16.02 -13.78 -8.03
C GLY A 13 14.51 -13.59 -8.20
N ALA A 14 14.05 -12.41 -8.63
CA ALA A 14 12.65 -12.21 -9.03
C ALA A 14 12.43 -12.79 -10.44
N LYS A 15 11.50 -13.74 -10.56
CA LYS A 15 11.08 -14.30 -11.84
C LYS A 15 9.77 -13.63 -12.22
N VAL A 16 9.82 -12.76 -13.22
CA VAL A 16 8.64 -12.03 -13.73
C VAL A 16 8.27 -12.59 -15.08
N ASP A 17 7.04 -13.08 -15.20
CA ASP A 17 6.47 -13.48 -16.49
C ASP A 17 5.82 -12.27 -17.17
N TYR A 18 6.51 -11.72 -18.17
CA TYR A 18 6.06 -10.55 -18.91
C TYR A 18 4.90 -10.82 -19.86
N GLN A 19 4.56 -12.09 -20.15
CA GLN A 19 3.37 -12.42 -20.94
C GLN A 19 2.08 -11.97 -20.22
N HIS A 20 2.14 -11.82 -18.90
CA HIS A 20 1.02 -11.41 -18.04
C HIS A 20 1.17 -9.98 -17.48
N VAL A 21 1.92 -9.10 -18.15
CA VAL A 21 2.23 -7.74 -17.66
C VAL A 21 0.99 -6.90 -17.34
N ASP A 22 -0.11 -7.12 -18.06
CA ASP A 22 -1.36 -6.39 -17.83
C ASP A 22 -1.97 -6.68 -16.46
N MET A 23 -1.73 -7.86 -15.88
CA MET A 23 -2.14 -8.18 -14.50
C MET A 23 -1.39 -7.38 -13.44
N MET A 24 -0.21 -6.84 -13.78
CA MET A 24 0.60 -6.01 -12.89
C MET A 24 0.29 -4.51 -13.04
N ARG A 25 -0.59 -4.12 -13.98
CA ARG A 25 -0.93 -2.70 -14.19
C ARG A 25 -1.77 -2.16 -13.03
N MET A 26 -1.48 -0.91 -12.66
CA MET A 26 -2.33 -0.09 -11.80
C MET A 26 -3.27 0.75 -12.67
N HIS A 27 -4.50 0.27 -12.88
CA HIS A 27 -5.51 1.01 -13.66
C HIS A 27 -6.01 2.28 -12.96
N LYS A 28 -5.91 2.33 -11.62
CA LYS A 28 -6.23 3.49 -10.79
C LYS A 28 -5.12 3.69 -9.76
N ARG A 29 -4.94 4.93 -9.30
CA ARG A 29 -4.09 5.18 -8.13
C ARG A 29 -4.75 4.54 -6.90
N PRO A 30 -4.04 3.75 -6.10
CA PRO A 30 -4.57 3.21 -4.86
C PRO A 30 -4.77 4.32 -3.82
N ASP A 31 -5.84 4.22 -3.02
CA ASP A 31 -6.05 5.06 -1.84
C ASP A 31 -5.10 4.64 -0.70
N VAL A 32 -4.90 3.33 -0.54
CA VAL A 32 -3.92 2.72 0.37
C VAL A 32 -3.09 1.70 -0.42
N LEU A 33 -1.78 1.82 -0.38
CA LEU A 33 -0.84 0.91 -1.05
C LEU A 33 -0.04 0.13 0.00
N ILE A 34 -0.22 -1.18 0.03
CA ILE A 34 0.52 -2.07 0.93
C ILE A 34 1.73 -2.63 0.18
N THR A 35 2.94 -2.34 0.69
CA THR A 35 4.21 -2.80 0.12
C THR A 35 5.03 -3.53 1.18
N PRO A 36 4.77 -4.83 1.42
CA PRO A 36 5.53 -5.61 2.38
C PRO A 36 6.99 -5.74 1.95
N GLY A 37 7.92 -5.61 2.89
CA GLY A 37 9.34 -5.79 2.60
C GLY A 37 10.21 -5.92 3.85
N ASP A 38 11.50 -6.16 3.62
CA ASP A 38 12.52 -6.34 4.67
C ASP A 38 12.99 -5.04 5.32
N LEU A 39 12.68 -3.90 4.69
CA LEU A 39 12.94 -2.59 5.24
C LEU A 39 12.14 -2.37 6.53
N ASN A 40 12.53 -1.35 7.31
CA ASN A 40 11.77 -0.94 8.49
C ASN A 40 10.30 -0.68 8.12
N PHE A 41 9.40 -1.11 9.01
CA PHE A 41 7.98 -0.87 8.85
C PHE A 41 7.69 0.64 8.82
N PHE A 42 6.69 1.05 8.05
CA PHE A 42 6.29 2.44 7.97
C PHE A 42 4.84 2.58 7.50
N ALA A 43 4.24 3.71 7.84
CA ALA A 43 3.03 4.22 7.21
C ALA A 43 3.28 5.70 6.88
N LYS A 44 3.24 6.06 5.60
CA LYS A 44 3.55 7.42 5.13
C LYS A 44 2.65 7.80 3.96
N LYS A 45 2.34 9.09 3.82
CA LYS A 45 1.70 9.61 2.62
C LYS A 45 2.67 9.53 1.43
N SER A 46 2.15 9.28 0.24
CA SER A 46 2.89 9.41 -1.03
C SER A 46 3.34 10.86 -1.24
N GLN A 47 4.25 11.08 -2.19
CA GLN A 47 4.78 12.41 -2.48
C GLN A 47 3.69 13.41 -2.93
N ASP A 48 2.68 12.94 -3.66
CA ASP A 48 1.51 13.74 -4.05
C ASP A 48 0.50 13.91 -2.91
N GLY A 49 0.72 13.27 -1.76
CA GLY A 49 -0.12 13.33 -0.56
C GLY A 49 -1.39 12.50 -0.62
N LYS A 50 -1.73 11.89 -1.77
CA LYS A 50 -3.08 11.35 -2.04
C LYS A 50 -3.21 9.83 -1.90
N SER A 51 -2.16 9.15 -1.46
CA SER A 51 -2.16 7.72 -1.13
C SER A 51 -1.47 7.50 0.21
N VAL A 52 -1.91 6.50 0.98
CA VAL A 52 -1.19 6.05 2.18
C VAL A 52 -0.40 4.79 1.82
N CYS A 53 0.92 4.88 1.86
CA CYS A 53 1.83 3.75 1.65
C CYS A 53 2.15 3.07 2.98
N VAL A 54 1.98 1.75 3.05
CA VAL A 54 2.17 0.95 4.27
C VAL A 54 3.12 -0.20 4.00
N ASN A 55 4.25 -0.22 4.70
CA ASN A 55 5.05 -1.44 4.88
C ASN A 55 4.76 -1.99 6.30
N PRO A 56 4.01 -3.09 6.43
CA PRO A 56 3.73 -3.68 7.75
C PRO A 56 4.97 -4.33 8.39
N GLY A 57 6.06 -4.51 7.64
CA GLY A 57 7.17 -5.37 8.03
C GLY A 57 6.83 -6.86 7.87
N ARG A 58 7.72 -7.73 8.36
CA ARG A 58 7.46 -9.17 8.43
C ARG A 58 6.80 -9.54 9.75
N LEU A 59 5.93 -10.55 9.70
CA LEU A 59 5.30 -11.14 10.89
C LEU A 59 6.32 -11.75 11.87
N SER A 60 7.46 -12.21 11.34
CA SER A 60 8.62 -12.70 12.10
C SER A 60 9.92 -12.21 11.47
N LYS A 61 10.97 -12.05 12.30
CA LYS A 61 12.33 -11.72 11.85
C LYS A 61 13.29 -12.73 12.47
N GLY A 62 13.69 -13.74 11.69
CA GLY A 62 14.44 -14.88 12.20
C GLY A 62 13.60 -15.66 13.21
N ILE A 63 14.12 -15.83 14.43
CA ILE A 63 13.42 -16.50 15.54
C ILE A 63 12.52 -15.58 16.38
N SER A 64 12.55 -14.27 16.12
CA SER A 64 11.82 -13.27 16.90
C SER A 64 10.49 -12.87 16.26
N GLY A 65 9.53 -12.47 17.10
CA GLY A 65 8.29 -11.83 16.68
C GLY A 65 8.54 -10.54 15.89
N GLY A 66 7.74 -10.33 14.86
CA GLY A 66 7.80 -9.18 13.97
C GLY A 66 6.64 -8.21 14.22
N THR A 67 6.07 -7.67 13.14
CA THR A 67 5.02 -6.65 13.20
C THR A 67 3.88 -6.94 12.22
N TYR A 68 2.71 -6.36 12.49
CA TYR A 68 1.60 -6.27 11.56
C TYR A 68 1.04 -4.83 11.55
N ALA A 69 0.23 -4.49 10.55
CA ALA A 69 -0.45 -3.20 10.47
C ALA A 69 -1.96 -3.36 10.64
N LEU A 70 -2.57 -2.57 11.52
CA LEU A 70 -4.01 -2.38 11.61
C LEU A 70 -4.37 -1.08 10.88
N VAL A 71 -5.21 -1.18 9.85
CA VAL A 71 -5.65 -0.04 9.04
C VAL A 71 -7.12 0.24 9.36
N THR A 72 -7.38 1.39 9.98
CA THR A 72 -8.72 1.88 10.25
C THR A 72 -9.10 2.93 9.22
N ILE A 73 -10.24 2.75 8.55
CA ILE A 73 -10.77 3.70 7.56
C ILE A 73 -12.08 4.26 8.10
N HIS A 74 -12.11 5.56 8.39
CA HIS A 74 -13.33 6.23 8.82
C HIS A 74 -14.31 6.40 7.66
N ASP A 75 -15.59 6.67 7.93
CA ASP A 75 -16.58 6.94 6.90
C ASP A 75 -16.37 8.31 6.21
N LEU A 76 -17.05 8.53 5.09
CA LEU A 76 -17.15 9.86 4.48
C LEU A 76 -18.20 10.66 5.27
N LYS A 77 -17.82 11.85 5.77
CA LYS A 77 -18.69 12.67 6.63
C LYS A 77 -19.90 13.25 5.90
N ASP A 78 -19.79 13.48 4.59
CA ASP A 78 -20.81 14.17 3.79
C ASP A 78 -21.20 13.37 2.55
N LYS A 79 -21.93 12.25 2.72
CA LYS A 79 -22.52 11.53 1.58
C LYS A 79 -23.84 12.23 1.17
N ILE A 80 -23.80 13.04 0.13
CA ILE A 80 -24.96 13.59 -0.60
C ILE A 80 -25.12 12.72 -1.85
N GLU A 81 -26.32 12.19 -2.06
CA GLU A 81 -26.59 11.32 -3.21
C GLU A 81 -26.37 12.07 -4.54
N GLY A 82 -25.71 11.40 -5.50
CA GLY A 82 -25.54 11.91 -6.86
C GLY A 82 -24.33 12.82 -7.10
N VAL A 83 -23.50 13.10 -6.09
CA VAL A 83 -22.26 13.89 -6.25
C VAL A 83 -21.04 12.97 -6.24
N ASP A 84 -20.10 13.20 -7.15
CA ASP A 84 -18.84 12.48 -7.19
C ASP A 84 -17.90 13.00 -6.08
N TYR A 85 -17.47 12.12 -5.18
CA TYR A 85 -16.68 12.49 -4.00
C TYR A 85 -15.19 12.24 -4.20
N GLU A 86 -14.37 13.24 -3.86
CA GLU A 86 -12.97 12.96 -3.55
C GLU A 86 -12.91 12.11 -2.27
N ARG A 87 -12.40 10.89 -2.38
CA ARG A 87 -12.34 9.93 -1.27
C ARG A 87 -11.45 10.39 -0.11
N LYS A 88 -10.48 11.28 -0.38
CA LYS A 88 -9.50 11.83 0.57
C LYS A 88 -9.06 10.82 1.63
N ALA A 89 -8.66 9.63 1.18
CA ALA A 89 -8.39 8.51 2.08
C ALA A 89 -7.28 8.84 3.08
N GLU A 90 -6.28 9.64 2.67
CA GLU A 90 -5.20 10.15 3.49
C GLU A 90 -5.62 11.02 4.68
N GLU A 91 -6.86 11.52 4.70
CA GLU A 91 -7.44 12.30 5.80
C GLU A 91 -8.28 11.42 6.75
N ARG A 92 -8.60 10.19 6.34
CA ARG A 92 -9.58 9.32 7.00
C ARG A 92 -9.01 7.95 7.35
N VAL A 93 -7.74 7.72 7.05
CA VAL A 93 -7.02 6.48 7.34
C VAL A 93 -6.11 6.68 8.54
N ARG A 94 -6.29 5.84 9.56
CA ARG A 94 -5.33 5.64 10.64
C ARG A 94 -4.63 4.30 10.44
N VAL A 95 -3.30 4.29 10.58
CA VAL A 95 -2.49 3.07 10.51
C VAL A 95 -1.73 2.90 11.80
N ASP A 96 -1.95 1.78 12.48
CA ASP A 96 -1.19 1.38 13.67
C ASP A 96 -0.31 0.19 13.31
N ILE A 97 0.99 0.29 13.56
CA ILE A 97 1.93 -0.83 13.34
C ILE A 97 2.27 -1.43 14.70
N ILE A 98 1.92 -2.69 14.88
CA ILE A 98 1.90 -3.37 16.19
C ILE A 98 2.89 -4.52 16.17
N ARG A 99 3.67 -4.65 17.24
CA ARG A 99 4.61 -5.76 17.44
C ARG A 99 3.87 -6.97 18.01
N ILE A 100 4.22 -8.15 17.50
CA ILE A 100 3.73 -9.45 18.02
C ILE A 100 4.60 -9.90 19.19
#